data_AF-A0A433PGS1-F1
#
_entry.id   AF-A0A433PGS1-F1
#
_cell.length_a   1.000
_cell.length_b   1.000
_cell.length_c   1.000
_cell.angle_alpha   90.00
_cell.angle_beta   90.00
_cell.angle_gamma   90.00
#
_symmetry.space_group_name_H-M   'P 1'
#
loop_
_entity.id
_entity.type
_entity.pdbx_description
1 polymer ?
#
loop_
_entity_poly.entity_id
_entity_poly.type
_entity_poly.pdbx_seq_one_letter_code
_entity_poly.pdbx_strand_id
1 'polypeptide(L)'
;EELERQDEERRLADPEKWLEQLKGKRQNLIDKIKARRRRAAQLADRRSHASQMRMRSIASLASDSPASKRRKRGQDEDTFGADDEDWMIYRELNREDESDDEEEDMQQLSQFESLLLRHDTRFLPEHAFDAESSPRDTFMRLFTRGAFPPPDPTDVSQAYQLHVNVERARVPEAVFQPSIVGLDQAGLVETLGDVLKRFEEAGRKSLLNTIFLTGGFTQAPGFRTRLHSSLQSILPAGTPLNVQQASDPQLDAWRGAALWGRKETLKRVVVTRKEYDEYGGEYIKEHGLGNVFR
;
A
#
# COMPACT_ATOMS: atom_id res chain seq x y z
N GLU A 1 24.89 29.59 27.78
CA GLU A 1 24.69 29.95 29.20
C GLU A 1 23.77 31.15 29.43
N GLU A 2 24.14 32.39 29.06
CA GLU A 2 23.28 33.56 29.38
C GLU A 2 21.95 33.60 28.61
N LEU A 3 21.95 33.17 27.35
CA LEU A 3 20.75 33.05 26.51
C LEU A 3 19.83 31.89 26.96
N GLU A 4 20.40 30.79 27.44
CA GLU A 4 19.65 29.63 27.93
C GLU A 4 18.95 29.98 29.24
N ARG A 5 19.63 30.71 30.13
CA ARG A 5 19.04 31.18 31.39
C ARG A 5 17.88 32.14 31.16
N GLN A 6 18.00 33.03 30.18
CA GLN A 6 16.91 33.93 29.78
C GLN A 6 15.73 33.19 29.14
N ASP A 7 16.00 32.11 28.39
CA ASP A 7 14.94 31.28 27.81
C ASP A 7 14.22 30.46 28.90
N GLU A 8 14.95 29.98 29.91
CA GLU A 8 14.38 29.31 31.08
C GLU A 8 13.51 30.25 31.94
N GLU A 9 13.95 31.49 32.13
CA GLU A 9 13.17 32.53 32.82
C GLU A 9 11.87 32.86 32.05
N ARG A 10 11.93 32.91 30.70
CA ARG A 10 10.74 33.12 29.85
C ARG A 10 9.77 31.94 29.90
N ARG A 11 10.29 30.71 29.91
CA ARG A 11 9.49 29.49 30.05
C ARG A 11 8.75 29.44 31.38
N LEU A 12 9.40 29.85 32.47
CA LEU A 12 8.79 29.89 33.81
C LEU A 12 7.75 31.01 33.96
N ALA A 13 7.93 32.12 33.23
CA ALA A 13 7.01 33.26 33.28
C ALA A 13 5.69 32.99 32.55
N ASP A 14 5.72 32.41 31.34
CA ASP A 14 4.53 32.12 30.52
C ASP A 14 4.76 30.86 29.64
N PRO A 15 4.43 29.64 30.13
CA PRO A 15 4.73 28.39 29.42
C PRO A 15 3.96 28.23 28.11
N GLU A 16 2.69 28.67 28.03
CA GLU A 16 1.88 28.54 26.82
C GLU A 16 2.39 29.41 25.67
N LYS A 17 2.74 30.67 25.94
CA LYS A 17 3.30 31.58 24.93
C LYS A 17 4.68 31.13 24.46
N TRP A 18 5.50 30.61 25.37
CA TRP A 18 6.81 30.06 25.02
C TRP A 18 6.67 28.86 24.07
N LEU A 19 5.73 27.94 24.35
CA LEU A 19 5.42 26.81 23.47
C LEU A 19 4.91 27.27 22.09
N GLU A 20 4.05 28.28 22.02
CA GLU A 20 3.55 28.82 20.75
C GLU A 20 4.68 29.47 19.92
N GLN A 21 5.57 30.21 20.57
CA GLN A 21 6.76 30.78 19.92
C GLN A 21 7.71 29.69 19.42
N LEU A 22 7.93 28.63 20.21
CA LEU A 22 8.77 27.50 19.82
C LEU A 22 8.18 26.74 18.62
N LYS A 23 6.86 26.51 18.61
CA LYS A 23 6.14 25.94 17.46
C LYS A 23 6.24 26.83 16.22
N GLY A 24 6.13 28.14 16.39
CA GLY A 24 6.31 29.12 15.30
C GLY A 24 7.72 29.10 14.72
N LYS A 25 8.76 29.07 15.57
CA LYS A 25 10.16 28.94 15.14
C LYS A 25 10.39 27.64 14.36
N ARG A 26 9.88 26.52 14.86
CA ARG A 26 9.91 25.22 14.18
C ARG A 26 9.25 25.29 12.80
N GLN A 27 8.04 25.85 12.72
CA GLN A 27 7.30 25.93 11.46
C GLN A 27 8.03 26.79 10.42
N ASN A 28 8.54 27.95 10.83
CA ASN A 28 9.33 28.81 9.94
C ASN A 28 10.58 28.10 9.40
N LEU A 29 11.26 27.32 10.24
CA LEU A 29 12.45 26.57 9.84
C LEU A 29 12.09 25.40 8.90
N ILE A 30 10.98 24.70 9.14
CA ILE A 30 10.43 23.69 8.23
C ILE A 30 10.10 24.32 6.86
N ASP A 31 9.49 25.50 6.84
CA ASP A 31 9.14 26.20 5.61
C ASP A 31 10.40 26.67 4.85
N LYS A 32 11.45 27.09 5.58
CA LYS A 32 12.78 27.39 5.01
C LYS A 32 13.40 26.16 4.35
N ILE A 33 13.43 25.01 5.04
CA ILE A 33 13.94 23.73 4.50
C ILE A 33 13.14 23.30 3.26
N LYS A 34 11.80 23.35 3.33
CA LYS A 34 10.92 23.01 2.19
C LYS A 34 11.15 23.95 1.00
N ALA A 35 11.35 25.25 1.25
CA ALA A 35 11.64 26.23 0.21
C ALA A 35 13.02 25.99 -0.44
N ARG A 36 14.05 25.67 0.36
CA ARG A 36 15.39 25.29 -0.15
C ARG A 36 15.30 24.04 -1.01
N ARG A 37 14.67 22.96 -0.53
CA ARG A 37 14.46 21.73 -1.31
C ARG A 37 13.71 21.97 -2.63
N ARG A 38 12.67 22.81 -2.62
CA ARG A 38 11.96 23.20 -3.85
C ARG A 38 12.85 23.97 -4.83
N ARG A 39 13.69 24.88 -4.33
CA ARG A 39 14.64 25.63 -5.13
C ARG A 39 15.71 24.72 -5.72
N ALA A 40 16.30 23.83 -4.92
CA ALA A 40 17.25 22.83 -5.37
C ALA A 40 16.66 21.93 -6.47
N ALA A 41 15.42 21.46 -6.32
CA ALA A 41 14.73 20.67 -7.34
C ALA A 41 14.50 21.46 -8.66
N GLN A 42 14.17 22.74 -8.58
CA GLN A 42 14.02 23.61 -9.76
C GLN A 42 15.35 23.94 -10.45
N LEU A 43 16.46 23.96 -9.70
CA LEU A 43 17.81 24.17 -10.23
C LEU A 43 18.42 22.87 -10.80
N ALA A 44 18.00 21.71 -10.29
CA ALA A 44 18.39 20.40 -10.79
C ALA A 44 17.70 20.04 -12.12
N ASP A 45 16.54 20.62 -12.42
CA ASP A 45 15.86 20.45 -13.70
C ASP A 45 16.60 21.20 -14.82
N ARG A 46 17.09 20.44 -15.81
CA ARG A 46 17.85 20.98 -16.94
C ARG A 46 17.05 21.93 -17.82
N ARG A 47 15.72 21.78 -17.84
CA ARG A 47 14.80 22.57 -18.69
C ARG A 47 14.20 23.78 -17.97
N SER A 48 14.48 23.94 -16.69
CA SER A 48 13.96 25.05 -15.90
C SER A 48 14.54 26.39 -16.39
N HIS A 49 13.68 27.38 -16.56
CA HIS A 49 14.10 28.74 -16.92
C HIS A 49 15.09 29.33 -15.89
N ALA A 50 14.98 28.91 -14.62
CA ALA A 50 15.87 29.36 -13.55
C ALA A 50 17.28 28.76 -13.66
N SER A 51 17.41 27.49 -14.04
CA SER A 51 18.73 26.85 -14.24
C SER A 51 19.43 27.41 -15.49
N GLN A 52 18.68 27.64 -16.57
CA GLN A 52 19.19 28.26 -17.79
C GLN A 52 19.70 29.69 -17.58
N MET A 53 18.97 30.54 -16.83
CA MET A 53 19.41 31.90 -16.54
C MET A 53 20.63 31.94 -15.61
N ARG A 54 20.72 31.04 -14.61
CA ARG A 54 21.90 30.94 -13.74
C ARG A 54 23.14 30.44 -14.48
N MET A 55 23.04 29.41 -15.31
CA MET A 55 24.19 28.93 -16.09
C MET A 55 24.71 30.00 -17.03
N ARG A 56 23.82 30.74 -17.72
CA ARG A 56 24.22 31.91 -18.54
C ARG A 56 24.94 32.97 -17.72
N SER A 57 24.49 33.24 -16.49
CA SER A 57 25.15 34.17 -15.59
C SER A 57 26.53 33.69 -15.14
N ILE A 58 26.70 32.40 -14.86
CA ILE A 58 27.99 31.81 -14.48
C ILE A 58 28.95 31.80 -15.67
N ALA A 59 28.48 31.45 -16.87
CA ALA A 59 29.24 31.53 -18.12
C ALA A 59 29.73 32.96 -18.41
N SER A 60 28.85 33.95 -18.18
CA SER A 60 29.17 35.37 -18.34
C SER A 60 30.18 35.87 -17.31
N LEU A 61 30.22 35.30 -16.10
CA LEU A 61 31.20 35.65 -15.06
C LEU A 61 32.55 34.95 -15.30
N ALA A 62 32.54 33.72 -15.78
CA ALA A 62 33.74 32.95 -16.09
C ALA A 62 34.48 33.49 -17.32
N SER A 63 33.76 34.05 -18.31
CA SER A 63 34.34 34.62 -19.53
C SER A 63 35.09 35.95 -19.30
N ASP A 64 34.96 36.59 -18.14
CA ASP A 64 35.61 37.87 -17.81
C ASP A 64 37.04 37.71 -17.23
N SER A 65 37.63 36.51 -17.38
CA SER A 65 39.06 36.29 -17.11
C SER A 65 39.92 36.93 -18.21
N PRO A 66 41.00 37.68 -17.89
CA PRO A 66 41.77 38.41 -18.89
C PRO A 66 42.55 37.47 -19.82
N ALA A 67 41.98 37.24 -21.01
CA ALA A 67 42.58 36.84 -22.29
C ALA A 67 43.85 35.96 -22.29
N SER A 68 43.66 34.69 -22.68
CA SER A 68 44.62 33.96 -23.53
C SER A 68 44.17 34.06 -25.00
N LYS A 69 44.90 34.83 -25.80
CA LYS A 69 44.62 35.07 -27.23
C LYS A 69 44.80 33.79 -28.06
N ARG A 70 43.69 33.23 -28.57
CA ARG A 70 43.51 32.76 -29.97
C ARG A 70 42.18 32.03 -30.13
N ARG A 71 41.12 32.72 -30.57
CA ARG A 71 40.06 32.09 -31.38
C ARG A 71 39.54 33.03 -32.47
N LYS A 72 39.17 32.37 -33.56
CA LYS A 72 38.98 32.86 -34.92
C LYS A 72 37.54 33.31 -35.09
N ARG A 73 37.36 34.48 -35.68
CA ARG A 73 36.09 35.10 -36.09
C ARG A 73 35.15 34.07 -36.76
N GLY A 74 34.14 33.62 -36.02
CA GLY A 74 33.07 32.76 -36.50
C GLY A 74 32.10 32.49 -35.35
N GLN A 75 30.98 33.23 -35.32
CA GLN A 75 29.73 32.92 -34.64
C GLN A 75 29.86 31.94 -33.45
N ASP A 76 30.42 32.42 -32.33
CA ASP A 76 30.44 31.65 -31.08
C ASP A 76 29.02 31.70 -30.50
N GLU A 77 28.14 30.82 -30.99
CA GLU A 77 26.92 30.49 -30.28
C GLU A 77 27.35 29.80 -28.98
N ASP A 78 27.03 30.46 -27.88
CA ASP A 78 27.22 30.01 -26.50
C ASP A 78 26.68 28.58 -26.34
N THR A 79 27.56 27.58 -26.49
CA THR A 79 27.25 26.15 -26.31
C THR A 79 27.41 25.70 -24.85
N PHE A 80 27.68 26.62 -23.92
CA PHE A 80 27.83 26.31 -22.50
C PHE A 80 26.49 25.81 -21.93
N GLY A 81 26.49 24.57 -21.41
CA GLY A 81 25.28 23.88 -20.93
C GLY A 81 24.61 22.96 -21.96
N ALA A 82 25.17 22.79 -23.17
CA ALA A 82 24.79 21.71 -24.09
C ALA A 82 25.47 20.38 -23.74
N ASP A 83 26.68 20.45 -23.17
CA ASP A 83 27.49 19.29 -22.81
C ASP A 83 27.24 18.84 -21.37
N ASP A 84 27.28 17.53 -21.13
CA ASP A 84 27.06 16.94 -19.80
C ASP A 84 28.13 17.35 -18.76
N GLU A 85 29.32 17.75 -19.22
CA GLU A 85 30.44 18.21 -18.39
C GLU A 85 30.14 19.55 -17.68
N ASP A 86 29.52 20.50 -18.38
CA ASP A 86 29.13 21.79 -17.80
C ASP A 86 28.05 21.61 -16.71
N TRP A 87 27.16 20.63 -16.89
CA TRP A 87 26.15 20.27 -15.90
C TRP A 87 26.71 19.60 -14.66
N MET A 88 27.82 18.88 -14.77
CA MET A 88 28.51 18.28 -13.62
C MET A 88 29.14 19.37 -12.76
N ILE A 89 29.83 20.33 -13.38
CA ILE A 89 30.45 21.48 -12.69
C ILE A 89 29.37 22.35 -12.02
N TYR A 90 28.25 22.61 -12.71
CA TYR A 90 27.12 23.35 -12.14
C TYR A 90 26.50 22.67 -10.90
N ARG A 91 26.45 21.34 -10.88
CA ARG A 91 25.97 20.59 -9.71
C ARG A 91 26.95 20.61 -8.55
N GLU A 92 28.24 20.50 -8.83
CA GLU A 92 29.28 20.55 -7.79
C GLU A 92 29.32 21.90 -7.09
N LEU A 93 29.27 23.01 -7.86
CA LEU A 93 29.24 24.37 -7.30
C LEU A 93 28.00 24.65 -6.43
N ASN A 94 26.83 24.16 -6.83
CA ASN A 94 25.62 24.32 -6.00
C ASN A 94 25.60 23.38 -4.79
N ARG A 95 26.34 22.27 -4.81
CA ARG A 95 26.28 21.23 -3.76
C ARG A 95 27.03 21.62 -2.49
N GLU A 96 28.15 22.32 -2.61
CA GLU A 96 28.97 22.73 -1.45
C GLU A 96 28.29 23.82 -0.62
N ASP A 97 27.69 24.83 -1.25
CA ASP A 97 26.99 25.90 -0.51
C ASP A 97 25.64 25.44 0.08
N GLU A 98 25.00 24.43 -0.51
CA GLU A 98 23.71 23.91 -0.02
C GLU A 98 23.87 22.86 1.10
N SER A 99 25.00 22.15 1.19
CA SER A 99 25.18 21.08 2.19
C SER A 99 25.33 21.58 3.62
N ASP A 100 26.18 22.58 3.84
CA ASP A 100 26.53 23.05 5.19
C ASP A 100 25.32 23.74 5.86
N ASP A 101 24.62 24.52 5.05
CA ASP A 101 23.41 25.26 5.39
C ASP A 101 22.21 24.33 5.72
N GLU A 102 22.19 23.13 5.14
CA GLU A 102 21.19 22.09 5.43
C GLU A 102 21.48 21.36 6.73
N GLU A 103 22.74 21.06 7.02
CA GLU A 103 23.13 20.39 8.26
C GLU A 103 22.83 21.25 9.50
N GLU A 104 23.11 22.56 9.45
CA GLU A 104 22.81 23.48 10.54
C GLU A 104 21.29 23.60 10.81
N ASP A 105 20.49 23.76 9.74
CA ASP A 105 19.03 23.86 9.86
C ASP A 105 18.44 22.56 10.45
N MET A 106 18.94 21.38 10.06
CA MET A 106 18.51 20.09 10.61
C MET A 106 18.87 19.93 12.10
N GLN A 107 20.05 20.39 12.52
CA GLN A 107 20.44 20.37 13.93
C GLN A 107 19.55 21.29 14.77
N GLN A 108 19.25 22.50 14.28
CA GLN A 108 18.34 23.43 14.96
C GLN A 108 16.91 22.86 15.06
N LEU A 109 16.44 22.19 14.01
CA LEU A 109 15.14 21.53 14.01
C LEU A 109 15.05 20.43 15.07
N SER A 110 16.07 19.57 15.13
CA SER A 110 16.18 18.50 16.13
C SER A 110 16.17 19.06 17.56
N GLN A 111 16.87 20.17 17.79
CA GLN A 111 16.86 20.87 19.09
C GLN A 111 15.46 21.35 19.46
N PHE A 112 14.75 22.03 18.55
CA PHE A 112 13.37 22.48 18.80
C PHE A 112 12.41 21.32 19.06
N GLU A 113 12.54 20.22 18.33
CA GLU A 113 11.69 19.03 18.52
C GLU A 113 11.99 18.31 19.82
N SER A 114 13.25 18.25 20.26
CA SER A 114 13.61 17.70 21.57
C SER A 114 13.03 18.51 22.72
N LEU A 115 12.95 19.83 22.58
CA LEU A 115 12.34 20.73 23.56
C LEU A 115 10.81 20.57 23.58
N LEU A 116 10.18 20.45 22.42
CA LEU A 116 8.74 20.20 22.33
C LEU A 116 8.36 18.84 22.93
N LEU A 117 9.13 17.78 22.68
CA LEU A 117 8.86 16.45 23.23
C LEU A 117 8.96 16.42 24.77
N ARG A 118 9.84 17.25 25.35
CA ARG A 118 10.00 17.34 26.81
C ARG A 118 8.94 18.19 27.50
N HIS A 119 8.43 19.21 26.82
CA HIS A 119 7.61 20.26 27.44
C HIS A 119 6.16 20.31 26.97
N ASP A 120 5.82 19.73 25.82
CA ASP A 120 4.46 19.64 25.29
C ASP A 120 3.94 18.20 25.37
N THR A 121 2.94 17.97 26.22
CA THR A 121 2.30 16.66 26.36
C THR A 121 1.51 16.24 25.12
N ARG A 122 1.20 17.18 24.22
CA ARG A 122 0.50 16.93 22.94
C ARG A 122 1.46 16.64 21.79
N PHE A 123 2.76 16.89 21.96
CA PHE A 123 3.76 16.64 20.93
C PHE A 123 4.33 15.23 21.08
N LEU A 124 3.97 14.34 20.16
CA LEU A 124 4.44 12.95 20.15
C LEU A 124 5.68 12.81 19.25
N PRO A 125 6.51 11.77 19.45
CA PRO A 125 7.65 11.49 18.56
C PRO A 125 7.27 11.37 17.08
N GLU A 126 6.03 10.95 16.80
CA GLU A 126 5.47 10.84 15.45
C GLU A 126 5.28 12.20 14.75
N HIS A 127 5.25 13.30 15.51
CA HIS A 127 5.10 14.65 14.98
C HIS A 127 6.44 15.28 14.58
N ALA A 128 7.58 14.62 14.85
CA ALA A 128 8.90 15.08 14.44
C ALA A 128 9.02 15.19 12.92
N PHE A 129 9.77 16.17 12.44
CA PHE A 129 9.95 16.42 11.01
C PHE A 129 10.62 15.25 10.30
N ASP A 130 11.53 14.56 10.99
CA ASP A 130 12.15 13.35 10.45
C ASP A 130 11.13 12.23 10.28
N ALA A 131 10.21 12.06 11.23
CA ALA A 131 9.12 11.09 11.14
C ALA A 131 8.09 11.47 10.06
N GLU A 132 7.85 12.76 9.83
CA GLU A 132 6.92 13.20 8.78
C GLU A 132 7.56 13.20 7.38
N SER A 133 8.86 13.46 7.28
CA SER A 133 9.59 13.49 6.01
C SER A 133 10.09 12.11 5.56
N SER A 134 10.17 11.14 6.47
CA SER A 134 10.46 9.75 6.18
C SER A 134 9.32 9.09 5.41
N PRO A 135 9.57 8.59 4.17
CA PRO A 135 8.55 7.90 3.38
C PRO A 135 8.00 6.64 4.06
N ARG A 136 8.83 5.97 4.86
CA ARG A 136 8.44 4.77 5.61
C ARG A 136 7.45 5.10 6.72
N ASP A 137 7.72 6.16 7.46
CA ASP A 137 6.87 6.58 8.58
C ASP A 137 5.56 7.19 8.09
N THR A 138 5.59 7.90 6.94
CA THR A 138 4.37 8.32 6.23
C THR A 138 3.52 7.12 5.81
N PHE A 139 4.14 6.09 5.22
CA PHE A 139 3.40 4.87 4.83
C PHE A 139 2.82 4.15 6.04
N MET A 140 3.60 3.96 7.11
CA MET A 140 3.13 3.29 8.32
C MET A 140 1.99 4.07 9.00
N ARG A 141 2.08 5.40 9.02
CA ARG A 141 0.99 6.28 9.49
C ARG A 141 -0.28 6.09 8.66
N LEU A 142 -0.17 6.12 7.33
CA LEU A 142 -1.31 5.92 6.42
C LEU A 142 -1.90 4.50 6.54
N PHE A 143 -1.04 3.50 6.72
CA PHE A 143 -1.45 2.11 6.88
C PHE A 143 -2.19 1.85 8.20
N THR A 144 -1.79 2.52 9.28
CA THR A 144 -2.37 2.31 10.62
C THR A 144 -3.51 3.27 10.96
N ARG A 145 -3.45 4.52 10.51
CA ARG A 145 -4.38 5.61 10.85
C ARG A 145 -5.15 6.18 9.66
N GLY A 146 -4.87 5.73 8.44
CA GLY A 146 -5.50 6.28 7.24
C GLY A 146 -5.05 7.71 6.92
N ALA A 147 -5.63 8.27 5.87
CA ALA A 147 -5.40 9.66 5.45
C ALA A 147 -6.43 10.65 6.04
N PHE A 148 -7.60 10.16 6.46
CA PHE A 148 -8.71 10.98 6.93
C PHE A 148 -9.57 10.22 7.96
N PRO A 149 -10.05 10.87 9.03
CA PRO A 149 -9.74 12.25 9.45
C PRO A 149 -8.27 12.41 9.88
N PRO A 150 -7.72 13.65 9.87
CA PRO A 150 -6.41 13.90 10.46
C PRO A 150 -6.39 13.45 11.92
N PRO A 151 -5.27 12.88 12.40
CA PRO A 151 -5.18 12.38 13.77
C PRO A 151 -5.39 13.52 14.75
N ASP A 152 -6.44 13.40 15.57
CA ASP A 152 -6.73 14.32 16.67
C ASP A 152 -6.58 13.56 18.00
N PRO A 153 -5.55 13.87 18.80
CA PRO A 153 -5.33 13.20 20.09
C PRO A 153 -6.41 13.52 21.13
N THR A 154 -7.25 14.52 20.89
CA THR A 154 -8.36 14.88 21.79
C THR A 154 -9.65 14.12 21.46
N ASP A 155 -9.74 13.53 20.27
CA ASP A 155 -10.90 12.76 19.84
C ASP A 155 -10.77 11.29 20.27
N VAL A 156 -11.48 10.96 21.36
CA VAL A 156 -11.51 9.59 21.90
C VAL A 156 -12.05 8.58 20.89
N SER A 157 -12.89 8.99 19.92
CA SER A 157 -13.45 8.07 18.92
C SER A 157 -12.38 7.51 17.97
N GLN A 158 -11.36 8.31 17.65
CA GLN A 158 -10.25 7.90 16.79
C GLN A 158 -9.37 6.85 17.46
N ALA A 159 -9.27 6.86 18.80
CA ALA A 159 -8.51 5.87 19.55
C ALA A 159 -9.09 4.45 19.45
N TYR A 160 -10.40 4.32 19.17
CA TYR A 160 -11.11 3.05 19.03
C TYR A 160 -11.49 2.73 17.57
N GLN A 161 -10.85 3.39 16.60
CA GLN A 161 -11.11 3.17 15.18
C GLN A 161 -10.18 2.09 14.60
N LEU A 162 -10.75 1.15 13.84
CA LEU A 162 -10.00 0.14 13.08
C LEU A 162 -9.90 0.53 11.61
N HIS A 163 -8.68 0.74 11.12
CA HIS A 163 -8.41 0.96 9.71
C HIS A 163 -8.18 -0.37 9.00
N VAL A 164 -8.95 -0.61 7.93
CA VAL A 164 -8.85 -1.84 7.12
C VAL A 164 -8.48 -1.44 5.69
N ASN A 165 -7.24 -1.73 5.32
CA ASN A 165 -6.63 -1.34 4.05
C ASN A 165 -6.48 -2.57 3.16
N VAL A 166 -5.28 -3.16 3.14
CA VAL A 166 -4.92 -4.29 2.27
C VAL A 166 -5.66 -5.57 2.66
N GLU A 167 -6.11 -5.67 3.90
CA GLU A 167 -6.80 -6.83 4.46
C GLU A 167 -8.06 -7.15 3.67
N ARG A 168 -8.75 -6.13 3.13
CA ARG A 168 -9.99 -6.30 2.34
C ARG A 168 -9.78 -7.16 1.09
N ALA A 169 -8.60 -7.07 0.48
CA ALA A 169 -8.24 -7.84 -0.71
C ALA A 169 -7.38 -9.07 -0.36
N ARG A 170 -6.48 -8.94 0.62
CA ARG A 170 -5.53 -9.99 0.99
C ARG A 170 -6.20 -11.17 1.68
N VAL A 171 -7.19 -10.93 2.55
CA VAL A 171 -7.91 -11.99 3.25
C VAL A 171 -8.63 -12.93 2.26
N PRO A 172 -9.45 -12.44 1.32
CA PRO A 172 -10.13 -13.33 0.38
C PRO A 172 -9.21 -13.97 -0.65
N GLU A 173 -8.04 -13.37 -0.94
CA GLU A 173 -7.07 -13.95 -1.86
C GLU A 173 -6.47 -15.27 -1.34
N ALA A 174 -6.51 -15.54 -0.03
CA ALA A 174 -6.01 -16.79 0.54
C ALA A 174 -6.68 -18.05 -0.05
N VAL A 175 -7.91 -17.96 -0.57
CA VAL A 175 -8.59 -19.08 -1.26
C VAL A 175 -7.99 -19.37 -2.64
N PHE A 176 -7.46 -18.35 -3.30
CA PHE A 176 -6.81 -18.47 -4.60
C PHE A 176 -5.30 -18.72 -4.46
N GLN A 177 -4.69 -18.15 -3.43
CA GLN A 177 -3.27 -18.27 -3.12
C GLN A 177 -3.06 -18.55 -1.61
N PRO A 178 -3.16 -19.83 -1.19
CA PRO A 178 -2.99 -20.24 0.22
C PRO A 178 -1.62 -19.92 0.80
N SER A 179 -0.59 -19.79 -0.03
CA SER A 179 0.76 -19.45 0.40
C SER A 179 0.87 -18.09 1.11
N ILE A 180 -0.06 -17.16 0.89
CA ILE A 180 -0.09 -15.85 1.56
C ILE A 180 -0.26 -16.00 3.09
N VAL A 181 -0.92 -17.07 3.52
CA VAL A 181 -1.12 -17.42 4.95
C VAL A 181 -0.21 -18.56 5.40
N GLY A 182 0.77 -18.96 4.59
CA GLY A 182 1.72 -20.03 4.91
C GLY A 182 1.15 -21.45 4.81
N LEU A 183 0.03 -21.64 4.11
CA LEU A 183 -0.53 -22.96 3.87
C LEU A 183 0.09 -23.57 2.61
N ASP A 184 0.69 -24.76 2.76
CA ASP A 184 1.20 -25.58 1.66
C ASP A 184 0.07 -26.40 1.02
N GLN A 185 -0.87 -25.69 0.41
CA GLN A 185 -2.04 -26.25 -0.28
C GLN A 185 -2.23 -25.56 -1.62
N ALA A 186 -2.77 -26.32 -2.59
CA ALA A 186 -3.14 -25.77 -3.88
C ALA A 186 -4.29 -24.77 -3.75
N GLY A 187 -4.23 -23.71 -4.54
CA GLY A 187 -5.33 -22.74 -4.62
C GLY A 187 -6.57 -23.33 -5.29
N LEU A 188 -7.70 -22.63 -5.19
CA LEU A 188 -8.96 -23.07 -5.80
C LEU A 188 -8.83 -23.31 -7.32
N VAL A 189 -8.13 -22.44 -8.04
CA VAL A 189 -7.98 -22.51 -9.50
C VAL A 189 -7.12 -23.71 -9.92
N GLU A 190 -6.03 -23.95 -9.20
CA GLU A 190 -5.14 -25.09 -9.43
C GLU A 190 -5.87 -26.41 -9.15
N THR A 191 -6.58 -26.48 -8.02
CA THR A 191 -7.38 -27.65 -7.63
C THR A 191 -8.43 -27.98 -8.69
N LEU A 192 -9.15 -26.97 -9.20
CA LEU A 192 -10.12 -27.16 -10.28
C LEU A 192 -9.45 -27.60 -11.58
N GLY A 193 -8.30 -27.02 -11.93
CA GLY A 193 -7.51 -27.43 -13.09
C GLY A 193 -7.10 -28.90 -13.01
N ASP A 194 -6.65 -29.35 -11.84
CA ASP A 194 -6.26 -30.74 -11.62
C ASP A 194 -7.44 -31.71 -11.63
N VAL A 195 -8.59 -31.30 -11.10
CA VAL A 195 -9.83 -32.08 -11.22
C VAL A 195 -10.21 -32.23 -12.69
N LEU A 196 -10.19 -31.14 -13.48
CA LEU A 196 -10.56 -31.15 -14.90
C LEU A 196 -9.63 -32.02 -15.77
N LYS A 197 -8.34 -32.14 -15.39
CA LYS A 197 -7.37 -33.03 -16.06
C LYS A 197 -7.72 -34.51 -15.92
N ARG A 198 -8.42 -34.90 -14.85
CA ARG A 198 -8.84 -36.30 -14.62
C ARG A 198 -9.97 -36.76 -15.53
N PHE A 199 -10.67 -35.82 -16.18
CA PHE A 199 -11.76 -36.13 -17.10
C PHE A 199 -11.30 -36.11 -18.55
N GLU A 200 -11.88 -37.01 -19.34
CA GLU A 200 -11.78 -37.02 -20.80
C GLU A 200 -12.33 -35.72 -21.41
N GLU A 201 -11.98 -35.45 -22.66
CA GLU A 201 -12.31 -34.18 -23.32
C GLU A 201 -13.83 -33.89 -23.34
N ALA A 202 -14.66 -34.90 -23.63
CA ALA A 202 -16.11 -34.75 -23.64
C ALA A 202 -16.67 -34.41 -22.24
N GLY A 203 -16.20 -35.11 -21.20
CA GLY A 203 -16.60 -34.84 -19.82
C GLY A 203 -16.16 -33.46 -19.35
N ARG A 204 -14.93 -33.06 -19.70
CA ARG A 204 -14.39 -31.73 -19.38
C ARG A 204 -15.23 -30.61 -19.99
N LYS A 205 -15.60 -30.72 -21.27
CA LYS A 205 -16.48 -29.73 -21.94
C LYS A 205 -17.84 -29.63 -21.26
N SER A 206 -18.41 -30.76 -20.84
CA SER A 206 -19.69 -30.79 -20.12
C SER A 206 -19.60 -30.08 -18.77
N LEU A 207 -18.54 -30.34 -17.99
CA LEU A 207 -18.32 -29.69 -16.70
C LEU A 207 -18.10 -28.17 -16.82
N LEU A 208 -17.33 -27.73 -17.83
CA LEU A 208 -17.04 -26.31 -18.06
C LEU A 208 -18.26 -25.51 -18.54
N ASN A 209 -19.25 -26.19 -19.13
CA ASN A 209 -20.49 -25.56 -19.55
C ASN A 209 -21.34 -25.07 -18.37
N THR A 210 -21.17 -25.63 -17.16
CA THR A 210 -21.86 -25.15 -15.96
C THR A 210 -21.03 -25.43 -14.71
N ILE A 211 -20.25 -24.43 -14.28
CA ILE A 211 -19.65 -24.41 -12.95
C ILE A 211 -20.58 -23.63 -12.04
N PHE A 212 -21.11 -24.29 -11.02
CA PHE A 212 -22.07 -23.69 -10.09
C PHE A 212 -21.41 -23.41 -8.73
N LEU A 213 -21.47 -22.15 -8.29
CA LEU A 213 -20.87 -21.69 -7.04
C LEU A 213 -21.88 -21.74 -5.90
N THR A 214 -21.52 -22.45 -4.83
CA THR A 214 -22.28 -22.59 -3.59
C THR A 214 -21.42 -22.25 -2.38
N GLY A 215 -22.05 -21.99 -1.23
CA GLY A 215 -21.38 -21.63 0.02
C GLY A 215 -21.27 -20.11 0.20
N GLY A 216 -21.40 -19.66 1.46
CA GLY A 216 -21.53 -18.23 1.80
C GLY A 216 -20.35 -17.37 1.34
N PHE A 217 -19.13 -17.91 1.37
CA PHE A 217 -17.94 -17.15 0.97
C PHE A 217 -17.94 -16.73 -0.51
N THR A 218 -18.65 -17.44 -1.38
CA THR A 218 -18.76 -17.09 -2.81
C THR A 218 -19.47 -15.76 -3.05
N GLN A 219 -20.17 -15.22 -2.04
CA GLN A 219 -20.80 -13.90 -2.09
C GLN A 219 -19.80 -12.74 -1.98
N ALA A 220 -18.52 -13.02 -1.72
CA ALA A 220 -17.49 -12.01 -1.72
C ALA A 220 -17.49 -11.20 -3.05
N PRO A 221 -17.44 -9.86 -2.99
CA PRO A 221 -17.49 -9.03 -4.19
C PRO A 221 -16.41 -9.42 -5.21
N GLY A 222 -16.80 -9.64 -6.46
CA GLY A 222 -15.88 -10.00 -7.54
C GLY A 222 -15.41 -11.46 -7.55
N PHE A 223 -15.84 -12.31 -6.61
CA PHE A 223 -15.40 -13.72 -6.54
C PHE A 223 -15.69 -14.51 -7.83
N ARG A 224 -16.93 -14.41 -8.33
CA ARG A 224 -17.35 -15.05 -9.60
C ARG A 224 -16.49 -14.59 -10.78
N THR A 225 -16.25 -13.30 -10.91
CA THR A 225 -15.45 -12.70 -11.98
C THR A 225 -13.99 -13.13 -11.89
N ARG A 226 -13.43 -13.11 -10.68
CA ARG A 226 -12.06 -13.56 -10.40
C ARG A 226 -11.88 -15.02 -10.76
N LEU A 227 -12.81 -15.88 -10.36
CA LEU A 227 -12.76 -17.30 -10.68
C LEU A 227 -12.89 -17.55 -12.19
N HIS A 228 -13.83 -16.88 -12.86
CA HIS A 228 -14.01 -17.00 -14.31
C HIS A 228 -12.73 -16.61 -15.06
N SER A 229 -12.17 -15.43 -14.78
CA SER A 229 -10.94 -14.94 -15.40
C SER A 229 -9.75 -15.88 -15.16
N SER A 230 -9.60 -16.37 -13.92
CA SER A 230 -8.47 -17.22 -13.56
C SER A 230 -8.58 -18.61 -14.20
N LEU A 231 -9.78 -19.20 -14.22
CA LEU A 231 -10.02 -20.47 -14.92
C LEU A 231 -9.85 -20.32 -16.44
N GLN A 232 -10.32 -19.23 -17.03
CA GLN A 232 -10.16 -18.99 -18.46
C GLN A 232 -8.67 -18.93 -18.85
N SER A 233 -7.80 -18.42 -17.98
CA SER A 233 -6.36 -18.30 -18.23
C SER A 233 -5.62 -19.65 -18.29
N ILE A 234 -6.14 -20.69 -17.64
CA ILE A 234 -5.54 -22.04 -17.63
C ILE A 234 -6.16 -22.97 -18.69
N LEU A 235 -7.27 -22.56 -19.30
CA LEU A 235 -7.98 -23.35 -20.32
C LEU A 235 -7.48 -23.00 -21.72
N PRO A 236 -7.60 -23.94 -22.69
CA PRO A 236 -7.31 -23.64 -24.09
C PRO A 236 -8.12 -22.45 -24.61
N ALA A 237 -7.52 -21.65 -25.48
CA ALA A 237 -8.17 -20.49 -26.07
C ALA A 237 -9.49 -20.87 -26.77
N GLY A 238 -10.54 -20.08 -26.56
CA GLY A 238 -11.87 -20.32 -27.13
C GLY A 238 -12.72 -21.36 -26.41
N THR A 239 -12.24 -21.96 -25.31
CA THR A 239 -13.06 -22.86 -24.49
C THR A 239 -14.23 -22.10 -23.86
N PRO A 240 -15.49 -22.52 -24.08
CA PRO A 240 -16.64 -21.88 -23.43
C PRO A 240 -16.64 -22.20 -21.94
N LEU A 241 -16.65 -21.15 -21.12
CA LEU A 241 -16.67 -21.23 -19.66
C LEU A 241 -17.87 -20.45 -19.13
N ASN A 242 -18.76 -21.14 -18.43
CA ASN A 242 -19.92 -20.54 -17.79
C ASN A 242 -19.89 -20.82 -16.29
N VAL A 243 -19.62 -19.77 -15.51
CA VAL A 243 -19.64 -19.80 -14.06
C VAL A 243 -20.93 -19.13 -13.60
N GLN A 244 -21.76 -19.86 -12.86
CA GLN A 244 -23.02 -19.41 -12.29
C GLN A 244 -22.93 -19.43 -10.77
N GLN A 245 -23.68 -18.55 -10.11
CA GLN A 245 -23.73 -18.50 -8.66
C GLN A 245 -25.16 -18.80 -8.21
N ALA A 246 -25.29 -19.52 -7.10
CA ALA A 246 -26.58 -19.75 -6.46
C ALA A 246 -27.28 -18.44 -6.10
N SER A 247 -28.61 -18.44 -6.08
CA SER A 247 -29.39 -17.26 -5.69
C SER A 247 -29.18 -16.93 -4.21
N ASP A 248 -29.08 -17.95 -3.36
CA ASP A 248 -28.78 -17.80 -1.94
C ASP A 248 -27.74 -18.84 -1.50
N PRO A 249 -26.44 -18.60 -1.79
CA PRO A 249 -25.37 -19.55 -1.52
C PRO A 249 -25.23 -19.99 -0.05
N GLN A 250 -25.80 -19.23 0.90
CA GLN A 250 -25.78 -19.56 2.32
C GLN A 250 -26.87 -20.57 2.69
N LEU A 251 -28.10 -20.39 2.18
CA LEU A 251 -29.25 -21.19 2.58
C LEU A 251 -29.64 -22.29 1.58
N ASP A 252 -29.16 -22.22 0.34
CA ASP A 252 -29.59 -23.15 -0.72
C ASP A 252 -29.19 -24.62 -0.44
N ALA A 253 -28.11 -24.86 0.31
CA ALA A 253 -27.76 -26.21 0.77
C ALA A 253 -28.85 -26.80 1.68
N TRP A 254 -29.32 -26.00 2.66
CA TRP A 254 -30.40 -26.41 3.55
C TRP A 254 -31.74 -26.54 2.82
N ARG A 255 -32.07 -25.58 1.94
CA ARG A 255 -33.29 -25.65 1.11
C ARG A 255 -33.30 -26.89 0.22
N GLY A 256 -32.15 -27.22 -0.38
CA GLY A 256 -31.96 -28.43 -1.18
C GLY A 256 -32.22 -29.70 -0.36
N ALA A 257 -31.67 -29.78 0.85
CA ALA A 257 -31.91 -30.89 1.77
C ALA A 257 -33.39 -30.97 2.22
N ALA A 258 -34.02 -29.83 2.52
CA ALA A 258 -35.43 -29.77 2.90
C ALA A 258 -36.36 -30.21 1.76
N LEU A 259 -36.05 -29.84 0.51
CA LEU A 259 -36.77 -30.31 -0.68
C LEU A 259 -36.54 -31.81 -0.91
N TRP A 260 -35.30 -32.28 -0.77
CA TRP A 260 -34.96 -33.69 -0.92
C TRP A 260 -35.61 -34.57 0.16
N GLY A 261 -35.69 -34.08 1.40
CA GLY A 261 -36.30 -34.81 2.52
C GLY A 261 -37.81 -35.06 2.38
N ARG A 262 -38.48 -34.36 1.46
CA ARG A 262 -39.90 -34.60 1.13
C ARG A 262 -40.09 -35.71 0.08
N LYS A 263 -39.02 -36.17 -0.56
CA LYS A 263 -39.09 -37.22 -1.60
C LYS A 263 -39.19 -38.60 -0.97
N GLU A 264 -39.89 -39.52 -1.65
CA GLU A 264 -39.99 -40.92 -1.20
C GLU A 264 -38.64 -41.66 -1.17
N THR A 265 -37.66 -41.18 -1.94
CA THR A 265 -36.30 -41.70 -1.95
C THR A 265 -35.67 -41.68 -0.55
N LEU A 266 -36.04 -40.70 0.30
CA LEU A 266 -35.54 -40.59 1.66
C LEU A 266 -35.81 -41.88 2.46
N LYS A 267 -37.01 -42.45 2.34
CA LYS A 267 -37.40 -43.66 3.09
C LYS A 267 -36.49 -44.86 2.81
N ARG A 268 -35.86 -44.91 1.62
CA ARG A 268 -34.96 -46.01 1.22
C ARG A 268 -33.56 -45.86 1.79
N VAL A 269 -33.13 -44.63 2.09
CA VAL A 269 -31.74 -44.31 2.44
C VAL A 269 -31.56 -43.90 3.90
N VAL A 270 -32.64 -43.76 4.67
CA VAL A 270 -32.56 -43.54 6.13
C VAL A 270 -32.17 -44.84 6.84
N VAL A 271 -31.27 -44.73 7.80
CA VAL A 271 -30.93 -45.80 8.74
C VAL A 271 -31.99 -45.84 9.84
N THR A 272 -32.69 -46.97 9.95
CA THR A 272 -33.68 -47.19 11.01
C THR A 272 -33.00 -47.57 12.31
N ARG A 273 -33.70 -47.41 13.44
CA ARG A 273 -33.18 -47.82 14.75
C ARG A 273 -32.76 -49.30 14.79
N LYS A 274 -33.56 -50.19 14.16
CA LYS A 274 -33.24 -51.62 14.10
C LYS A 274 -31.93 -51.89 13.36
N GLU A 275 -31.74 -51.24 12.22
CA GLU A 275 -30.49 -51.35 11.45
C GLU A 275 -29.29 -50.80 12.23
N TYR A 276 -29.46 -49.70 12.97
CA TYR A 276 -28.41 -49.18 13.84
C TYR A 276 -28.03 -50.16 14.95
N ASP A 277 -29.03 -50.78 15.60
CA ASP A 277 -28.80 -51.75 16.68
C ASP A 277 -28.13 -53.05 16.16
N GLU A 278 -28.34 -53.42 14.89
CA GLU A 278 -27.75 -54.60 14.23
C GLU A 278 -26.35 -54.36 13.65
N TYR A 279 -26.17 -53.25 12.91
CA TYR A 279 -24.94 -52.96 12.15
C TYR A 279 -24.00 -51.98 12.86
N GLY A 280 -24.44 -51.33 13.94
CA GLY A 280 -23.65 -50.41 14.74
C GLY A 280 -23.59 -48.98 14.17
N GLY A 281 -22.76 -48.15 14.81
CA GLY A 281 -22.72 -46.70 14.56
C GLY A 281 -22.03 -46.26 13.27
N GLU A 282 -21.19 -47.10 12.68
CA GLU A 282 -20.45 -46.80 11.44
C GLU A 282 -21.22 -47.21 10.18
N TYR A 283 -22.41 -47.79 10.33
CA TYR A 283 -23.23 -48.20 9.20
C TYR A 283 -23.80 -46.99 8.45
N ILE A 284 -23.48 -46.89 7.15
CA ILE A 284 -23.96 -45.84 6.26
C ILE A 284 -24.68 -46.49 5.08
N LYS A 285 -25.92 -46.08 4.81
CA LYS A 285 -26.63 -46.48 3.60
C LYS A 285 -26.11 -45.72 2.39
N GLU A 286 -25.73 -46.46 1.37
CA GLU A 286 -25.27 -45.89 0.11
C GLU A 286 -26.39 -45.09 -0.57
N HIS A 287 -26.06 -43.86 -0.94
CA HIS A 287 -26.93 -42.98 -1.71
C HIS A 287 -26.07 -42.10 -2.62
N GLY A 288 -26.61 -41.68 -3.76
CA GLY A 288 -25.87 -40.87 -4.75
C GLY A 288 -25.45 -39.47 -4.29
N LEU A 289 -25.88 -39.03 -3.10
CA LEU A 289 -25.45 -37.77 -2.47
C LEU A 289 -24.60 -38.01 -1.21
N GLY A 290 -24.45 -39.26 -0.78
CA GLY A 290 -23.68 -39.64 0.40
C GLY A 290 -22.23 -39.94 0.07
N ASN A 291 -21.42 -40.10 1.12
CA ASN A 291 -20.07 -40.61 0.96
C ASN A 291 -20.11 -42.09 0.59
N VAL A 292 -19.11 -42.53 -0.16
CA VAL A 292 -18.91 -43.95 -0.48
C VAL A 292 -18.34 -44.65 0.76
N PHE A 293 -18.91 -45.81 1.10
CA PHE A 293 -18.33 -46.67 2.12
C PHE A 293 -17.03 -47.27 1.56
N ARG A 294 -15.90 -47.07 2.25
CA ARG A 294 -14.59 -47.61 1.85
C ARG A 294 -14.08 -48.57 2.91
#